data_AF-A0A6V7GYA9-F1
#
_entry.id   AF-A0A6V7GYA9-F1
#
_cell.length_a   1.000
_cell.length_b   1.000
_cell.length_c   1.000
_cell.angle_alpha   90.00
_cell.angle_beta   90.00
_cell.angle_gamma   90.00
#
_symmetry.space_group_name_H-M   'P 1'
#
loop_
_entity.id
_entity.type
_entity.pdbx_description
1 polymer ?
#
loop_
_entity_poly.entity_id
_entity_poly.type
_entity_poly.pdbx_seq_one_letter_code
_entity_poly.pdbx_strand_id
1 'polypeptide(L)' 'NVQQLYEILPNAEKFLMPCDTFAHVDFVWGKHVNTLLYNKILNLMERYRN' A
#
# COMPACT_ATOMS: atom_id res chain seq x y z
N ASN A 1 0.43 -16.17 -0.05
CA ASN A 1 -0.74 -15.58 -0.73
C ASN A 1 -1.18 -14.36 0.08
N VAL A 2 -1.28 -13.17 -0.52
CA VAL A 2 -1.61 -11.91 0.19
C VAL A 2 -3.03 -11.97 0.79
N GLN A 3 -3.97 -12.63 0.10
CA GLN A 3 -5.35 -12.78 0.58
C GLN A 3 -5.44 -13.62 1.86
N GLN A 4 -4.71 -14.74 1.93
CA GLN A 4 -4.68 -15.59 3.12
C GLN A 4 -4.09 -14.86 4.34
N LEU A 5 -3.06 -14.04 4.14
CA LEU A 5 -2.47 -13.24 5.22
C LEU A 5 -3.44 -12.18 5.73
N TYR A 6 -4.17 -11.53 4.82
CA TYR A 6 -5.18 -10.54 5.17
C TYR A 6 -6.29 -11.12 6.05
N GLU A 7 -6.76 -12.33 5.75
CA GLU A 7 -7.81 -13.02 6.52
C GLU A 7 -7.39 -13.37 7.95
N ILE A 8 -6.09 -13.51 8.22
CA ILE A 8 -5.56 -13.87 9.54
C ILE A 8 -5.39 -12.63 10.45
N LEU A 9 -5.27 -11.43 9.86
CA LEU A 9 -4.96 -10.21 10.59
C LEU A 9 -6.24 -9.45 10.99
N PRO A 10 -6.57 -9.35 12.29
CA PRO A 10 -7.87 -8.84 12.76
C PRO A 10 -8.09 -7.34 12.55
N ASN A 11 -7.02 -6.57 12.26
CA ASN A 11 -7.09 -5.13 12.03
C ASN A 11 -6.29 -4.72 10.78
N ALA A 12 -6.25 -5.59 9.77
CA ALA A 12 -5.61 -5.26 8.51
C ALA A 12 -6.54 -4.44 7.61
N GLU A 13 -6.00 -3.37 7.04
CA GLU A 13 -6.61 -2.62 5.94
C GLU A 13 -5.88 -2.96 4.64
N LYS A 14 -6.63 -3.17 3.55
CA LYS A 14 -6.06 -3.42 2.22
C LYS A 14 -6.48 -2.33 1.25
N PHE A 15 -5.55 -1.96 0.37
CA PHE A 15 -5.81 -1.01 -0.71
C PHE A 15 -5.61 -1.71 -2.05
N LEU A 16 -6.54 -1.45 -2.97
CA LEU A 16 -6.37 -1.87 -4.35
C LEU A 16 -5.30 -1.01 -5.01
N MET A 17 -4.32 -1.67 -5.64
CA MET A 17 -3.32 -0.99 -6.46
C MET A 17 -3.96 -0.71 -7.82
N PRO A 18 -3.99 0.54 -8.30
CA PRO A 18 -4.67 0.90 -9.56
C PRO A 18 -3.88 0.51 -10.82
N CYS A 19 -2.90 -0.40 -10.71
CA CYS A 19 -1.98 -0.75 -11.78
C CYS A 19 -1.69 -2.26 -11.75
N ASP A 20 -2.19 -2.98 -12.77
CA ASP A 20 -2.06 -4.43 -12.85
C ASP A 20 -0.62 -4.89 -13.16
N THR A 21 0.21 -3.99 -13.69
CA THR A 21 1.63 -4.26 -13.96
C THR A 21 2.55 -3.91 -12.81
N PHE A 22 1.98 -3.52 -11.65
CA PHE A 22 2.77 -3.13 -10.49
C PHE A 22 3.44 -4.36 -9.86
N ALA A 23 4.76 -4.45 -10.03
CA ALA A 23 5.56 -5.57 -9.57
C ALA A 23 6.13 -5.34 -8.16
N HIS A 24 6.75 -6.38 -7.59
CA HIS A 24 7.33 -6.30 -6.24
C HIS A 24 8.43 -5.23 -6.11
N VAL A 25 9.19 -5.00 -7.17
CA VAL A 25 10.26 -3.99 -7.18
C VAL A 25 9.72 -2.55 -7.23
N ASP A 26 8.51 -2.36 -7.76
CA ASP A 26 7.92 -1.03 -7.92
C ASP A 26 7.55 -0.38 -6.58
N PHE A 27 7.40 -1.17 -5.51
CA PHE A 27 7.21 -0.66 -4.14
C PHE A 27 8.41 0.17 -3.64
N VAL A 28 9.59 0.00 -4.24
CA VAL A 28 10.83 0.68 -3.84
C VAL A 28 11.38 1.58 -4.95
N TRP A 29 11.33 1.11 -6.20
CA TRP A 29 11.96 1.80 -7.34
C TRP A 29 10.99 2.19 -8.46
N GLY A 30 9.68 2.05 -8.25
CA GLY A 30 8.69 2.42 -9.25
C GLY A 30 8.76 3.92 -9.55
N LYS A 31 8.88 4.29 -10.82
CA LYS A 31 8.95 5.71 -11.26
C LYS A 31 7.82 6.57 -10.70
N HIS A 32 6.64 5.98 -10.52
CA HIS A 32 5.43 6.64 -10.04
C HIS A 32 5.01 6.21 -8.62
N VAL A 33 5.90 5.53 -7.87
CA VAL A 33 5.57 5.00 -6.54
C VAL A 33 5.16 6.08 -5.54
N ASN A 34 5.73 7.29 -5.68
CA ASN A 34 5.40 8.42 -4.82
C ASN A 34 3.91 8.78 -4.88
N THR A 35 3.36 8.87 -6.10
CA THR A 35 1.95 9.25 -6.31
C THR A 35 1.00 8.07 -6.13
N LEU A 36 1.42 6.86 -6.49
CA LEU A 36 0.59 5.65 -6.40
C LEU A 36 0.46 5.11 -4.97
N LEU A 37 1.49 5.26 -4.14
CA LEU A 37 1.56 4.63 -2.82
C LEU A 37 1.98 5.57 -1.70
N TYR A 38 3.15 6.22 -1.81
CA TYR A 38 3.75 6.90 -0.65
C TYR A 38 2.92 8.06 -0.12
N ASN A 39 2.39 8.90 -1.00
CA ASN A 39 1.52 10.02 -0.58
C ASN A 39 0.33 9.54 0.25
N LYS A 40 -0.25 8.38 -0.12
CA LYS A 40 -1.38 7.80 0.61
C LYS A 40 -0.97 7.31 2.00
N ILE A 41 0.18 6.64 2.11
CA ILE A 41 0.72 6.17 3.39
C ILE A 41 1.06 7.36 4.30
N LEU A 42 1.73 8.38 3.77
CA LEU A 42 2.07 9.58 4.54
C LEU A 42 0.82 10.27 5.08
N ASN A 43 -0.21 10.46 4.24
CA ASN A 43 -1.49 11.03 4.69
C ASN A 43 -2.16 10.18 5.77
N LEU A 44 -2.07 8.85 5.69
CA LEU A 44 -2.58 7.94 6.72
C LEU A 44 -1.83 8.11 8.04
N MET A 45 -0.50 8.18 7.98
CA MET A 45 0.34 8.41 9.17
C MET A 45 0.05 9.76 9.81
N GLU A 46 -0.10 10.83 9.02
CA GLU A 46 -0.46 12.15 9.54
C GLU A 46 -1.85 12.15 10.20
N ARG A 47 -2.82 11.42 9.63
CA ARG A 47 -4.16 11.29 10.22
C ARG A 47 -4.14 10.69 11.62
N TYR A 48 -3.23 9.76 11.91
CA TYR A 48 -3.11 9.09 13.21
C TYR A 48 -2.01 9.66 14.11
N ARG A 49 -1.34 10.74 13.68
CA ARG A 49 -0.27 11.38 14.47
C ARG A 49 -0.82 12.11 15.71
N ASN A 50 -2.11 12.45 15.74
CA ASN A 50 -2.78 13.15 16.84
C ASN A 50 -3.85 12.28 17.49
#